data_AF-A0A348SEJ0-F1
#
_entry.id   AF-A0A348SEJ0-F1
#
_cell.length_a   1.000
_cell.length_b   1.000
_cell.length_c   1.000
_cell.angle_alpha   90.00
_cell.angle_beta   90.00
_cell.angle_gamma   90.00
#
_symmetry.space_group_name_H-M   'P 1'
#
loop_
_entity.id
_entity.type
_entity.pdbx_description
1 polymer ?
#
loop_
_entity_poly.entity_id
_entity_poly.type
_entity_poly.pdbx_seq_one_letter_code
_entity_poly.pdbx_strand_id
1 'polypeptide(L)'
;MDEERRPPRPGARPGQGPAPRFGARLPARGWTPRPDGPRHWASKRTIPAQALALVGPDQELIAGRHPVEEAFTARREAIKLLVVPQRRAALQQVVLHATTLRIPIVEVEGALIGQLAGFDGHQGIALVVRRRPEVAPEEILARAVSRGEPPFI
;
A
#
# COMPACT_ATOMS: atom_id res chain seq x y z
N MET A 1 2.74 -9.37 64.19
CA MET A 1 2.47 -7.93 64.32
C MET A 1 3.63 -7.26 63.62
N ASP A 2 3.51 -7.01 62.32
CA ASP A 2 4.34 -6.07 61.56
C ASP A 2 3.67 -5.85 60.21
N GLU A 3 3.14 -4.64 60.04
CA GLU A 3 2.21 -4.20 59.01
C GLU A 3 2.99 -3.36 58.00
N GLU A 4 3.37 -3.98 56.88
CA GLU A 4 4.18 -3.31 55.85
C GLU A 4 3.29 -2.41 54.98
N ARG A 5 3.36 -1.11 55.28
CA ARG A 5 2.65 -0.03 54.59
C ARG A 5 3.09 0.09 53.13
N ARG A 6 2.17 -0.18 52.18
CA ARG A 6 2.33 0.16 50.76
C ARG A 6 2.18 1.68 50.52
N PRO A 7 2.93 2.28 49.59
CA PRO A 7 2.77 3.70 49.24
C PRO A 7 1.48 3.95 48.43
N PRO A 8 0.89 5.16 48.50
CA PRO A 8 -0.32 5.50 47.76
C PRO A 8 -0.06 5.65 46.26
N ARG A 9 -0.99 5.15 45.43
CA ARG A 9 -0.95 5.28 43.97
C ARG A 9 -1.26 6.72 43.53
N PRO A 10 -0.59 7.27 42.49
CA PRO A 10 -0.92 8.59 41.96
C PRO A 10 -2.33 8.64 41.36
N GLY A 11 -2.98 9.79 41.56
CA GLY A 11 -4.41 10.03 41.30
C GLY A 11 -4.87 9.88 39.85
N ALA A 12 -6.19 9.70 39.73
CA ALA A 12 -6.94 9.54 38.49
C ALA A 12 -6.79 10.76 37.56
N ARG A 13 -6.62 10.49 36.26
CA ARG A 13 -6.69 11.50 35.19
C ARG A 13 -8.16 11.92 35.00
N PRO A 14 -8.48 13.23 34.98
CA PRO A 14 -9.84 13.68 34.72
C PRO A 14 -10.13 13.58 33.21
N GLY A 15 -11.18 12.85 32.83
CA GLY A 15 -11.66 12.83 31.43
C GLY A 15 -12.33 11.55 30.93
N GLN A 16 -12.52 10.52 31.75
CA GLN A 16 -13.24 9.32 31.33
C GLN A 16 -14.72 9.44 31.69
N GLY A 17 -15.54 9.84 30.72
CA GLY A 17 -16.99 9.70 30.80
C GLY A 17 -17.40 8.23 30.98
N PRO A 18 -18.59 7.96 31.54
CA PRO A 18 -18.98 6.61 31.94
C PRO A 18 -18.98 5.66 30.74
N ALA A 19 -18.38 4.48 30.92
CA ALA A 19 -18.43 3.40 29.95
C ALA A 19 -19.89 2.98 29.69
N PRO A 20 -20.29 2.70 28.43
CA PRO A 20 -21.66 2.33 28.13
C PRO A 20 -21.99 0.96 28.74
N ARG A 21 -23.14 0.87 29.39
CA ARG A 21 -23.68 -0.38 29.94
C ARG A 21 -24.02 -1.33 28.78
N PHE A 22 -23.51 -2.56 28.85
CA PHE A 22 -23.89 -3.64 27.94
C PHE A 22 -25.42 -3.81 27.95
N GLY A 23 -26.05 -3.61 26.79
CA GLY A 23 -27.50 -3.81 26.59
C GLY A 23 -28.25 -2.66 25.91
N ALA A 24 -27.66 -1.48 25.76
CA ALA A 24 -28.31 -0.38 25.02
C ALA A 24 -28.03 -0.48 23.52
N ARG A 25 -29.04 -0.82 22.71
CA ARG A 25 -28.99 -0.65 21.24
C ARG A 25 -28.84 0.84 20.94
N LEU A 26 -27.66 1.25 20.47
CA LEU A 26 -27.47 2.57 19.86
C LEU A 26 -28.41 2.66 18.64
N PRO A 27 -29.16 3.76 18.46
CA PRO A 27 -29.95 3.93 17.25
C PRO A 27 -29.01 3.83 16.04
N ALA A 28 -29.43 3.07 15.03
CA ALA A 28 -28.65 2.84 13.82
C ALA A 28 -28.21 4.19 13.26
N ARG A 29 -26.93 4.51 13.45
CA ARG A 29 -26.32 5.72 12.89
C ARG A 29 -26.27 5.47 11.40
N GLY A 30 -27.28 5.98 10.70
CA GLY A 30 -27.38 5.92 9.24
C GLY A 30 -26.06 6.35 8.64
N TRP A 31 -25.61 5.61 7.61
CA TRP A 31 -24.42 5.95 6.85
C TRP A 31 -24.64 7.32 6.22
N THR A 32 -24.11 8.36 6.87
CA THR A 32 -24.09 9.70 6.32
C THR A 32 -22.83 9.78 5.46
N PRO A 33 -22.95 10.00 4.14
CA PRO A 33 -21.78 10.30 3.34
C PRO A 33 -21.10 11.51 3.99
N ARG A 34 -19.82 11.40 4.35
CA ARG A 34 -19.05 12.57 4.76
C ARG A 34 -19.16 13.61 3.64
N PRO A 35 -19.30 14.91 3.96
CA PRO A 35 -19.26 15.97 2.97
C PRO A 35 -17.81 16.21 2.55
N ASP A 36 -17.11 15.15 2.14
CA ASP A 36 -15.84 15.28 1.47
C ASP A 36 -16.20 15.64 0.03
N GLY A 37 -15.95 16.90 -0.34
CA GLY A 37 -16.03 17.36 -1.73
C GLY A 37 -15.26 16.46 -2.69
N PRO A 38 -15.34 16.69 -4.02
CA PRO A 38 -14.75 15.80 -5.02
C PRO A 38 -13.34 15.38 -4.60
N ARG A 39 -13.16 14.08 -4.34
CA ARG A 39 -11.93 13.53 -3.77
C ARG A 39 -10.77 14.05 -4.61
N HIS A 40 -9.81 14.72 -3.97
CA HIS A 40 -8.76 15.50 -4.63
C HIS A 40 -7.95 14.72 -5.70
N TRP A 41 -7.97 13.38 -5.68
CA TRP A 41 -7.35 12.53 -6.70
C TRP A 41 -8.00 12.64 -8.09
N ALA A 42 -9.27 13.06 -8.17
CA ALA A 42 -9.97 13.29 -9.44
C ALA A 42 -9.60 14.63 -10.08
N SER A 43 -8.65 15.38 -9.50
CA SER A 43 -8.06 16.53 -10.17
C SER A 43 -7.38 16.02 -11.45
N LYS A 44 -7.97 16.33 -12.61
CA LYS A 44 -7.38 16.18 -13.94
C LYS A 44 -6.13 17.07 -14.05
N ARG A 45 -5.09 16.76 -13.29
CA ARG A 45 -3.79 17.42 -13.40
C ARG A 45 -3.04 16.72 -14.51
N THR A 46 -2.65 17.49 -15.52
CA THR A 46 -1.72 17.06 -16.55
C THR A 46 -0.46 16.52 -15.86
N ILE A 47 -0.19 15.23 -16.03
CA ILE A 47 1.03 14.61 -15.54
C ILE A 47 2.19 15.25 -16.30
N PRO A 48 3.20 15.85 -15.63
CA PRO A 48 4.33 16.43 -16.33
C PRO A 48 5.01 15.40 -17.25
N ALA A 49 5.51 15.79 -18.42
CA ALA A 49 6.16 14.85 -19.34
C ALA A 49 7.36 14.12 -18.69
N GLN A 50 8.10 14.80 -17.79
CA GLN A 50 9.19 14.19 -17.03
C GLN A 50 8.71 13.11 -16.05
N ALA A 51 7.48 13.25 -15.52
CA ALA A 51 6.86 12.25 -14.65
C ALA A 51 6.49 10.98 -15.44
N LEU A 52 5.90 11.14 -16.63
CA LEU A 52 5.62 10.02 -17.53
C LEU A 52 6.89 9.28 -17.94
N ALA A 53 8.01 9.99 -18.12
CA ALA A 53 9.30 9.37 -18.44
C ALA A 53 9.85 8.43 -17.34
N LEU A 54 9.29 8.45 -16.12
CA LEU A 54 9.67 7.50 -15.07
C LEU A 54 9.24 6.06 -15.37
N VAL A 55 8.15 5.90 -16.14
CA VAL A 55 7.56 4.62 -16.53
C VAL A 55 7.63 4.50 -18.06
N GLY A 56 8.43 3.56 -18.55
CA GLY A 56 8.56 3.28 -19.98
C GLY A 56 7.28 2.65 -20.60
N PRO A 57 7.18 2.61 -21.94
CA PRO A 57 6.01 2.08 -22.64
C PRO A 57 5.79 0.57 -22.44
N ASP A 58 6.84 -0.19 -22.14
CA ASP A 58 6.81 -1.62 -21.82
C ASP A 58 6.84 -1.89 -20.31
N GLN A 59 6.60 -0.86 -19.50
CA GLN A 59 6.69 -0.90 -18.06
C GLN A 59 5.32 -0.62 -17.45
N GLU A 60 5.12 -1.11 -16.23
CA GLU A 60 3.95 -0.81 -15.41
C GLU A 60 4.38 -0.39 -14.01
N LEU A 61 3.51 0.38 -13.34
CA LEU A 61 3.74 0.84 -11.98
C LEU A 61 2.92 0.01 -10.99
N ILE A 62 3.58 -0.50 -9.96
CA ILE A 62 2.95 -1.14 -8.80
C ILE A 62 3.12 -0.21 -7.60
N ALA A 63 2.04 0.39 -7.11
CA ALA A 63 2.09 1.39 -6.05
C ALA A 63 1.51 0.86 -4.73
N GLY A 64 2.12 1.24 -3.60
CA GLY A 64 1.74 0.76 -2.26
C GLY A 64 2.70 -0.27 -1.69
N ARG A 65 2.78 -0.37 -0.35
CA ARG A 65 3.75 -1.24 0.31
C ARG A 65 3.51 -2.73 0.02
N HIS A 66 2.31 -3.23 0.32
CA HIS A 66 2.01 -4.66 0.14
C HIS A 66 2.08 -5.09 -1.33
N PRO A 67 1.50 -4.34 -2.31
CA PRO A 67 1.66 -4.69 -3.71
C PRO A 67 3.13 -4.75 -4.17
N VAL A 68 3.99 -3.86 -3.65
CA VAL A 68 5.44 -3.90 -3.94
C VAL A 68 6.11 -5.12 -3.31
N GLU A 69 5.78 -5.45 -2.06
CA GLU A 69 6.27 -6.67 -1.40
C GLU A 69 5.83 -7.93 -2.16
N GLU A 70 4.57 -8.01 -2.60
CA GLU A 70 4.06 -9.09 -3.44
C GLU A 70 4.79 -9.18 -4.78
N ALA A 71 5.11 -8.05 -5.41
CA ALA A 71 5.88 -8.02 -6.65
C ALA A 71 7.29 -8.60 -6.46
N PHE A 72 7.93 -8.33 -5.31
CA PHE A 72 9.20 -8.94 -4.96
C PHE A 72 9.07 -10.45 -4.72
N THR A 73 8.05 -10.90 -3.98
CA THR A 73 7.77 -12.33 -3.77
C THR A 73 7.50 -13.05 -5.10
N ALA A 74 6.76 -12.41 -6.00
CA ALA A 74 6.48 -12.92 -7.36
C ALA A 74 7.67 -12.80 -8.32
N ARG A 75 8.83 -12.31 -7.85
CA ARG A 75 10.05 -12.11 -8.64
C ARG A 75 9.79 -11.34 -9.93
N ARG A 76 8.97 -10.29 -9.86
CA ARG A 76 8.75 -9.39 -11.00
C ARG A 76 10.07 -8.78 -11.41
N GLU A 77 10.26 -8.59 -12.72
CA GLU A 77 11.42 -7.91 -13.26
C GLU A 77 11.36 -6.41 -12.90
N ALA A 78 12.03 -6.08 -11.79
CA ALA A 78 12.04 -4.74 -11.21
C ALA A 78 13.11 -3.87 -11.87
N ILE A 79 12.69 -2.68 -12.30
CA ILE A 79 13.53 -1.74 -13.05
C ILE A 79 14.04 -0.63 -12.13
N LYS A 80 13.16 -0.03 -11.33
CA LYS A 80 13.51 0.98 -10.31
C LYS A 80 12.43 1.07 -9.23
N LEU A 81 12.85 1.42 -8.02
CA LEU A 81 11.97 1.71 -6.90
C LEU A 81 11.83 3.22 -6.72
N LEU A 82 10.60 3.72 -6.66
CA LEU A 82 10.27 5.11 -6.35
C LEU A 82 9.91 5.22 -4.86
N VAL A 83 10.58 6.12 -4.14
CA VAL A 83 10.38 6.28 -2.69
C VAL A 83 10.24 7.75 -2.34
N VAL A 84 9.29 8.06 -1.46
CA VAL A 84 9.17 9.38 -0.85
C VAL A 84 10.18 9.51 0.29
N PRO A 85 11.11 10.48 0.28
CA PRO A 85 12.19 10.60 1.27
C PRO A 85 11.69 10.54 2.72
N GLN A 86 10.58 11.23 3.01
CA GLN A 86 10.00 11.33 4.36
C GLN A 86 9.44 9.98 4.87
N ARG A 87 9.19 9.01 3.99
CA ARG A 87 8.66 7.68 4.33
C ARG A 87 9.76 6.61 4.41
N ARG A 88 11.01 6.94 4.07
CA ARG A 88 12.12 5.97 3.95
C ARG A 88 12.35 5.15 5.22
N ALA A 89 12.27 5.78 6.39
CA ALA A 89 12.41 5.08 7.68
C ALA A 89 11.30 4.03 7.90
N ALA A 90 10.05 4.36 7.57
CA ALA A 90 8.92 3.43 7.68
C ALA A 90 8.97 2.29 6.65
N LEU A 91 9.71 2.49 5.55
CA LEU A 91 9.85 1.56 4.42
C LEU A 91 11.22 0.85 4.42
N GLN A 92 11.98 0.93 5.52
CA GLN A 92 13.37 0.47 5.59
C GLN A 92 13.55 -0.96 5.08
N GLN A 93 12.66 -1.89 5.46
CA GLN A 93 12.75 -3.29 5.04
C GLN A 93 12.63 -3.45 3.52
N VAL A 94 11.67 -2.76 2.89
CA VAL A 94 11.44 -2.81 1.45
C VAL A 94 12.61 -2.16 0.69
N VAL A 95 13.10 -1.03 1.20
CA VAL A 95 14.26 -0.30 0.65
C VAL A 95 15.53 -1.14 0.71
N LEU A 96 15.78 -1.82 1.83
CA LEU A 96 16.92 -2.74 1.98
C LEU A 96 16.79 -3.92 1.02
N HIS A 97 15.61 -4.51 0.88
CA HIS A 97 15.37 -5.60 -0.06
C HIS A 97 15.70 -5.19 -1.51
N ALA A 98 15.20 -4.03 -1.94
CA ALA A 98 15.49 -3.48 -3.26
C ALA A 98 17.00 -3.23 -3.46
N THR A 99 17.68 -2.72 -2.43
CA THR A 99 19.14 -2.50 -2.45
C THR A 99 19.91 -3.81 -2.60
N THR A 100 19.53 -4.87 -1.87
CA THR A 100 20.12 -6.21 -1.99
C THR A 100 19.97 -6.77 -3.40
N LEU A 101 18.82 -6.51 -4.04
CA LEU A 101 18.55 -6.89 -5.43
C LEU A 101 19.20 -5.96 -6.46
N ARG A 102 19.97 -4.93 -6.02
CA ARG A 102 20.59 -3.90 -6.85
C ARG A 102 19.60 -3.13 -7.72
N ILE A 103 18.37 -2.97 -7.24
CA ILE A 103 17.35 -2.18 -7.90
C ILE A 103 17.63 -0.70 -7.61
N PRO A 104 17.76 0.17 -8.64
CA PRO A 104 17.92 1.60 -8.45
C PRO A 104 16.79 2.22 -7.63
N ILE A 105 17.13 3.09 -6.69
CA ILE A 105 16.15 3.82 -5.86
C ILE A 105 16.13 5.27 -6.32
N VAL A 106 14.96 5.77 -6.66
CA VAL A 106 14.72 7.14 -7.09
C VAL A 106 13.82 7.82 -6.06
N GLU A 107 14.30 8.92 -5.51
CA GLU A 107 13.52 9.73 -4.58
C GLU A 107 12.57 10.64 -5.34
N VAL A 108 11.29 10.62 -4.97
CA VAL A 108 10.23 11.38 -5.67
C VAL A 108 9.23 11.98 -4.69
N GLU A 109 8.50 12.99 -5.13
CA GLU A 109 7.38 13.57 -4.38
C GLU A 109 6.19 12.59 -4.28
N GLY A 110 5.48 12.58 -3.16
CA GLY A 110 4.31 11.71 -2.98
C GLY A 110 3.22 11.98 -4.02
N ALA A 111 2.98 13.26 -4.34
CA ALA A 111 2.01 13.66 -5.36
C ALA A 111 2.33 13.11 -6.75
N LEU A 112 3.61 12.83 -7.04
CA LEU A 112 4.02 12.21 -8.31
C LEU A 112 3.61 10.74 -8.36
N ILE A 113 3.84 9.99 -7.28
CA ILE A 113 3.40 8.59 -7.22
C ILE A 113 1.89 8.50 -7.35
N GLY A 114 1.13 9.36 -6.67
CA GLY A 114 -0.33 9.40 -6.78
C GLY A 114 -0.83 9.71 -8.20
N GLN A 115 -0.16 10.62 -8.91
CA GLN A 115 -0.46 10.93 -10.32
C GLN A 115 -0.17 9.75 -11.25
N LEU A 116 0.97 9.09 -11.08
CA LEU A 116 1.35 7.93 -11.91
C LEU A 116 0.48 6.70 -11.63
N ALA A 117 0.12 6.49 -10.36
CA ALA A 117 -0.71 5.38 -9.94
C ALA A 117 -2.21 5.59 -10.22
N GLY A 118 -2.66 6.85 -10.30
CA GLY A 118 -4.07 7.20 -10.42
C GLY A 118 -4.86 7.08 -9.11
N PHE A 119 -4.19 6.90 -7.95
CA PHE A 119 -4.82 6.80 -6.63
C PHE A 119 -3.85 7.20 -5.48
N ASP A 120 -4.37 7.53 -4.29
CA ASP A 120 -3.62 8.08 -3.13
C ASP A 120 -3.25 7.02 -2.06
N GLY A 121 -3.37 5.74 -2.39
CA GLY A 121 -3.13 4.61 -1.47
C GLY A 121 -1.68 4.09 -1.49
N HIS A 122 -0.76 4.82 -2.10
CA HIS A 122 0.59 4.33 -2.41
C HIS A 122 1.57 4.35 -1.22
N GLN A 123 1.21 4.96 -0.08
CA GLN A 123 2.01 4.95 1.17
C GLN A 123 3.46 5.47 1.01
N GLY A 124 3.72 6.24 -0.04
CA GLY A 124 5.05 6.79 -0.36
C GLY A 124 6.00 5.83 -1.07
N ILE A 125 5.51 4.74 -1.67
CA ILE A 125 6.34 3.78 -2.41
C ILE A 125 5.65 3.31 -3.70
N ALA A 126 6.44 3.12 -4.74
CA ALA A 126 6.02 2.40 -5.94
C ALA A 126 7.21 1.70 -6.60
N LEU A 127 6.93 0.64 -7.34
CA LEU A 127 7.90 -0.14 -8.08
C LEU A 127 7.56 -0.08 -9.57
N VAL A 128 8.53 0.28 -10.39
CA VAL A 128 8.41 0.17 -11.84
C VAL A 128 8.92 -1.21 -12.24
N VAL A 129 8.07 -1.98 -12.91
CA VAL A 129 8.38 -3.34 -13.36
C VAL A 129 8.11 -3.48 -14.85
N ARG A 130 8.71 -4.49 -15.49
CA ARG A 130 8.34 -4.86 -16.85
C ARG A 130 6.88 -5.33 -16.90
N ARG A 131 6.12 -4.84 -17.88
CA ARG A 131 4.72 -5.21 -18.11
C ARG A 131 4.62 -6.70 -18.46
N ARG A 132 3.61 -7.39 -17.92
CA ARG A 132 3.33 -8.78 -18.31
C ARG A 132 2.74 -8.82 -19.73
N PRO A 133 3.12 -9.81 -20.55
CA PRO A 133 2.39 -10.08 -21.77
C PRO A 133 0.96 -10.52 -21.40
N GLU A 134 0.01 -10.06 -22.20
CA GLU A 134 -1.35 -10.60 -22.16
C GLU A 134 -1.30 -12.02 -22.72
N VAL A 135 -2.01 -12.94 -22.07
CA VAL A 135 -2.04 -14.37 -22.43
C VAL A 135 -3.49 -14.75 -22.64
N ALA A 136 -3.80 -15.37 -23.78
CA ALA A 136 -5.15 -15.82 -24.08
C ALA A 136 -5.54 -17.03 -23.21
N PRO A 137 -6.82 -17.20 -22.83
CA PRO A 137 -7.28 -18.36 -22.06
C PRO A 137 -6.88 -19.70 -22.70
N GLU A 138 -6.90 -19.79 -24.03
CA GLU A 138 -6.54 -20.98 -24.79
C GLU A 138 -5.08 -21.38 -24.57
N GLU A 139 -4.18 -20.41 -24.44
CA GLU A 139 -2.76 -20.64 -24.15
C GLU A 139 -2.55 -21.17 -22.73
N ILE A 140 -3.34 -20.69 -21.77
CA ILE A 140 -3.32 -21.19 -20.39
C ILE A 140 -3.74 -22.66 -20.36
N LEU A 141 -4.83 -23.00 -21.06
CA LEU A 141 -5.35 -24.38 -21.14
C LEU A 141 -4.38 -25.31 -21.88
N ALA A 142 -3.82 -24.88 -23.01
CA ALA A 142 -2.84 -25.66 -23.75
C ALA A 142 -1.60 -25.98 -22.90
N ARG A 143 -1.15 -25.01 -22.09
CA ARG A 143 -0.03 -25.20 -21.16
C ARG A 143 -0.36 -26.20 -20.06
N ALA A 144 -1.56 -26.16 -19.48
CA ALA A 144 -2.00 -27.13 -18.47
C ALA A 144 -2.05 -28.56 -19.04
N VAL A 145 -2.63 -28.72 -20.23
CA VAL A 145 -2.68 -30.01 -20.95
C VAL A 145 -1.26 -30.54 -21.23
N SER A 146 -0.35 -29.69 -21.70
CA SER A 146 1.05 -30.09 -21.96
C SER A 146 1.80 -30.54 -20.70
N ARG A 147 1.36 -30.09 -19.53
CA ARG A 147 1.92 -30.45 -18.22
C ARG A 147 1.22 -31.63 -17.57
N GLY A 148 0.15 -32.15 -18.18
CA GLY A 148 -0.67 -33.22 -17.62
C GLY A 148 -1.40 -32.81 -16.34
N GLU A 149 -1.65 -31.52 -16.14
CA GLU A 149 -2.38 -31.02 -14.97
C GLU A 149 -3.85 -31.49 -15.06
N PRO A 150 -4.44 -32.01 -13.96
CA PRO A 150 -5.83 -32.46 -13.98
C PRO A 150 -6.77 -31.26 -14.23
N PRO A 151 -7.85 -31.46 -14.99
CA PRO A 151 -8.85 -30.41 -15.18
C PRO A 151 -9.46 -30.03 -13.82
N PHE A 152 -9.80 -28.75 -13.69
CA PHE A 152 -10.51 -28.26 -12.52
C PHE A 152 -11.97 -28.73 -12.61
N ILE A 153 -12.39 -29.62 -11.70
CA ILE A 153 -13.74 -30.22 -11.64
C ILE A 153 -14.42 -29.83 -10.33
#